data_AF-A0A158L560-F1
#
_entry.id   AF-A0A158L560-F1
#
_cell.length_a   1.000
_cell.length_b   1.000
_cell.length_c   1.000
_cell.angle_alpha   90.00
_cell.angle_beta   90.00
_cell.angle_gamma   90.00
#
_symmetry.space_group_name_H-M   'P 1'
#
loop_
_entity.id
_entity.type
_entity.pdbx_description
1 polymer ?
#
loop_
_entity_poly.entity_id
_entity_poly.type
_entity_poly.pdbx_seq_one_letter_code
_entity_poly.pdbx_strand_id
1 'polypeptide(L)'
;MTARSARSVSTFVAIVAAALLLHACASSPKTQYVTLNISPGNALPVVQPMHPVQLTALHIPEALDRPEVVTQPAPNRFEISETERWAAPLAQLMRLTLARDLETRLPGGVLVFPESPVPDGTRVLVVTVIDIGVPADGELTLQAEWALVSRSPVRTELAQRATLRSPLTGAGAEAKAAALSRALGKLADQIASSLDGR
;
A
#
# COMPACT_ATOMS: atom_id res chain seq x y z
N MET A 1 -59.40 -5.32 -39.93
CA MET A 1 -58.32 -6.27 -39.56
C MET A 1 -57.02 -5.59 -39.07
N THR A 2 -56.95 -4.25 -38.99
CA THR A 2 -55.72 -3.46 -38.77
C THR A 2 -55.40 -3.11 -37.30
N ALA A 3 -56.39 -3.10 -36.41
CA ALA A 3 -56.19 -2.70 -35.00
C ALA A 3 -55.47 -3.75 -34.12
N ARG A 4 -55.48 -5.02 -34.54
CA ARG A 4 -54.87 -6.14 -33.80
C ARG A 4 -53.34 -6.21 -33.99
N SER A 5 -52.82 -5.82 -35.16
CA SER A 5 -51.38 -5.81 -35.42
C SER A 5 -50.67 -4.65 -34.71
N ALA A 6 -51.29 -3.46 -34.67
CA ALA A 6 -50.74 -2.30 -33.97
C ALA A 6 -50.57 -2.52 -32.45
N ARG A 7 -51.53 -3.21 -31.81
CA ARG A 7 -51.43 -3.58 -30.39
C ARG A 7 -50.34 -4.63 -30.12
N SER A 8 -50.11 -5.55 -31.05
CA SER A 8 -49.04 -6.56 -30.92
C SER A 8 -47.63 -5.96 -31.03
N VAL A 9 -47.46 -4.94 -31.87
CA VAL A 9 -46.17 -4.25 -32.06
C VAL A 9 -45.81 -3.40 -30.84
N SER A 10 -46.77 -2.68 -30.25
CA SER A 10 -46.54 -1.84 -29.06
C SER A 10 -46.11 -2.63 -27.83
N THR A 11 -46.75 -3.79 -27.57
CA THR A 11 -46.38 -4.67 -26.45
C THR A 11 -44.99 -5.26 -26.63
N PHE A 12 -44.59 -5.62 -27.86
CA PHE A 12 -43.28 -6.19 -28.14
C PHE A 12 -42.15 -5.15 -27.90
N VAL A 13 -42.36 -3.90 -28.32
CA VAL A 13 -41.41 -2.80 -28.06
C VAL A 13 -41.26 -2.54 -26.55
N ALA A 14 -42.35 -2.54 -25.79
CA ALA A 14 -42.28 -2.36 -24.33
C ALA A 14 -41.51 -3.48 -23.62
N ILE A 15 -41.68 -4.73 -24.06
CA ILE A 15 -40.95 -5.88 -23.51
C ILE A 15 -39.46 -5.81 -23.85
N VAL A 16 -39.10 -5.44 -25.08
CA VAL A 16 -37.69 -5.27 -25.48
C VAL A 16 -37.03 -4.12 -24.72
N ALA A 17 -37.72 -3.00 -24.56
CA ALA A 17 -37.22 -1.87 -23.76
C ALA A 17 -37.03 -2.25 -22.29
N ALA A 18 -37.99 -2.97 -21.69
CA ALA A 18 -37.86 -3.48 -20.32
C ALA A 18 -36.69 -4.48 -20.18
N ALA A 19 -36.50 -5.38 -21.15
CA ALA A 19 -35.41 -6.35 -21.17
C ALA A 19 -34.03 -5.67 -21.31
N LEU A 20 -33.93 -4.60 -22.10
CA LEU A 20 -32.72 -3.78 -22.24
C LEU A 20 -32.41 -2.99 -20.97
N LEU A 21 -33.43 -2.42 -20.31
CA LEU A 21 -33.28 -1.73 -19.02
C LEU A 21 -32.83 -2.70 -17.91
N LEU A 22 -33.32 -3.94 -17.92
CA LEU A 22 -32.90 -5.00 -16.99
C LEU A 22 -31.45 -5.47 -17.22
N HIS A 23 -30.98 -5.54 -18.47
CA HIS A 23 -29.59 -5.88 -18.79
C HIS A 23 -28.60 -4.77 -18.38
N ALA A 24 -29.03 -3.51 -18.38
CA ALA A 24 -28.19 -2.39 -17.93
C ALA A 24 -27.93 -2.43 -16.41
N CYS A 25 -28.90 -2.89 -15.60
CA CYS A 25 -28.71 -3.04 -14.16
C CYS A 25 -27.87 -4.27 -13.77
N ALA A 26 -27.71 -5.26 -14.66
CA ALA A 26 -26.96 -6.48 -14.38
C ALA A 26 -25.44 -6.35 -14.64
N SER A 27 -24.99 -5.27 -15.29
CA SER A 27 -23.59 -5.06 -15.66
C SER A 27 -22.89 -4.10 -14.70
N SER A 28 -22.70 -4.53 -13.45
CA SER A 28 -21.78 -3.84 -12.54
C SER A 28 -20.35 -4.28 -12.85
N PRO A 29 -19.37 -3.36 -12.96
CA PRO A 29 -17.96 -3.72 -13.10
C PRO A 29 -17.50 -4.60 -11.93
N LYS A 30 -16.67 -5.60 -12.22
CA LYS A 30 -16.14 -6.51 -11.20
C LYS A 30 -15.13 -5.77 -10.33
N THR A 31 -15.31 -5.82 -9.01
CA THR A 31 -14.33 -5.31 -8.06
C THR A 31 -13.06 -6.16 -8.10
N GLN A 32 -11.91 -5.50 -8.19
CA GLN A 32 -10.57 -6.09 -8.16
C GLN A 32 -9.90 -5.75 -6.83
N TYR A 33 -9.23 -6.74 -6.25
CA TYR A 33 -8.49 -6.56 -5.00
C TYR A 33 -6.99 -6.65 -5.28
N VAL A 34 -6.24 -5.64 -4.84
CA VAL A 34 -4.79 -5.55 -4.99
C VAL A 34 -4.10 -5.64 -3.63
N THR A 35 -2.88 -6.18 -3.62
CA THR A 35 -2.07 -6.32 -2.41
C THR A 35 -0.64 -5.84 -2.67
N LEU A 36 0.12 -5.67 -1.60
CA LEU A 36 1.55 -5.35 -1.67
C LEU A 36 2.38 -6.63 -1.56
N ASN A 37 3.47 -6.67 -2.30
CA ASN A 37 4.39 -7.81 -2.33
C ASN A 37 5.73 -7.42 -1.71
N ILE A 38 6.43 -8.41 -1.17
CA ILE A 38 7.78 -8.24 -0.64
C ILE A 38 8.72 -7.94 -1.81
N SER A 39 9.61 -6.96 -1.64
CA SER A 39 10.68 -6.65 -2.58
C SER A 39 12.01 -7.04 -1.92
N PRO A 40 12.39 -8.33 -1.97
CA PRO A 40 13.52 -8.85 -1.21
C PRO A 40 14.79 -8.08 -1.53
N GLY A 41 15.53 -7.73 -0.47
CA GLY A 41 16.80 -7.01 -0.56
C GLY A 41 17.98 -7.92 -0.29
N ASN A 42 19.16 -7.33 -0.30
CA ASN A 42 20.37 -8.02 0.13
C ASN A 42 20.43 -8.02 1.66
N ALA A 43 20.64 -9.20 2.25
CA ALA A 43 20.90 -9.32 3.67
C ALA A 43 22.16 -8.51 4.05
N LEU A 44 22.07 -7.75 5.14
CA LEU A 44 23.24 -7.07 5.69
C LEU A 44 24.27 -8.09 6.16
N PRO A 45 25.57 -7.85 5.92
CA PRO A 45 26.61 -8.66 6.52
C PRO A 45 26.53 -8.53 8.04
N VAL A 46 26.60 -9.66 8.75
CA VAL A 46 26.61 -9.66 10.22
C VAL A 46 27.99 -9.22 10.68
N VAL A 47 28.16 -7.93 10.97
CA VAL A 47 29.44 -7.38 11.44
C VAL A 47 29.46 -7.26 12.97
N GLN A 48 28.32 -6.98 13.60
CA GLN A 48 28.18 -6.85 15.06
C GLN A 48 26.82 -7.37 15.55
N PRO A 49 26.69 -7.76 16.84
CA PRO A 49 25.40 -8.10 17.44
C PRO A 49 24.45 -6.90 17.36
N MET A 50 23.25 -7.11 16.80
CA MET A 50 22.23 -6.08 16.69
C MET A 50 21.15 -6.28 17.75
N HIS A 51 20.77 -5.21 18.46
CA HIS A 51 19.62 -5.25 19.35
C HIS A 51 18.33 -5.52 18.56
N PRO A 52 17.40 -6.35 19.09
CA PRO A 52 16.13 -6.59 18.43
C PRO A 52 15.39 -5.29 18.13
N VAL A 53 14.66 -5.26 17.02
CA VAL A 53 13.89 -4.09 16.57
C VAL A 53 12.47 -4.54 16.24
N GLN A 54 11.48 -3.80 16.73
CA GLN A 54 10.08 -4.05 16.44
C GLN A 54 9.48 -2.88 15.66
N LEU A 55 8.96 -3.16 14.46
CA LEU A 55 8.11 -2.22 13.73
C LEU A 55 6.76 -2.11 14.43
N THR A 56 6.62 -1.11 15.30
CA THR A 56 5.45 -0.97 16.16
C THR A 56 4.30 -0.30 15.41
N ALA A 57 4.62 0.76 14.67
CA ALA A 57 3.63 1.54 13.93
C ALA A 57 4.15 1.93 12.55
N LEU A 58 3.22 1.94 11.59
CA LEU A 58 3.37 2.58 10.29
C LEU A 58 2.13 3.46 10.08
N HIS A 59 2.32 4.77 10.12
CA HIS A 59 1.27 5.75 9.89
C HIS A 59 1.24 6.18 8.43
N ILE A 60 0.05 6.40 7.89
CA ILE A 60 -0.16 6.93 6.53
C ILE A 60 -1.15 8.11 6.59
N PRO A 61 -1.17 8.99 5.58
CA PRO A 61 -2.20 10.03 5.48
C PRO A 61 -3.60 9.42 5.45
N GLU A 62 -4.54 9.96 6.22
CA GLU A 62 -5.92 9.46 6.30
C GLU A 62 -6.63 9.40 4.93
N ALA A 63 -6.28 10.33 4.02
CA ALA A 63 -6.79 10.34 2.65
C ALA A 63 -6.45 9.05 1.87
N LEU A 64 -5.38 8.36 2.24
CA LEU A 64 -4.93 7.09 1.65
C LEU A 64 -5.37 5.86 2.46
N ASP A 65 -5.78 6.03 3.72
CA ASP A 65 -6.20 4.93 4.60
C ASP A 65 -7.66 4.53 4.35
N ARG A 66 -7.91 4.00 3.16
CA ARG A 66 -9.23 3.62 2.68
C ARG A 66 -9.18 2.23 2.04
N PRO A 67 -10.31 1.52 1.96
CA PRO A 67 -10.37 0.27 1.20
C PRO A 67 -10.14 0.48 -0.30
N GLU A 68 -10.53 1.62 -0.86
CA GLU A 68 -10.38 1.92 -2.27
C GLU A 68 -8.96 2.37 -2.62
N VAL A 69 -8.50 2.03 -3.82
CA VAL A 69 -7.22 2.55 -4.33
C VAL A 69 -7.41 4.02 -4.73
N VAL A 70 -6.68 4.90 -4.07
CA VAL A 70 -6.69 6.34 -4.35
C VAL A 70 -5.54 6.68 -5.29
N THR A 71 -5.78 7.50 -6.31
CA THR A 71 -4.74 8.11 -7.17
C THR A 71 -4.76 9.62 -7.02
N GLN A 72 -3.65 10.27 -7.39
CA GLN A 72 -3.55 11.73 -7.37
C GLN A 72 -3.10 12.23 -8.74
N PRO A 73 -4.04 12.35 -9.71
CA PRO A 73 -3.72 12.72 -11.09
C PRO A 73 -3.34 14.20 -11.27
N ALA A 74 -3.60 15.06 -10.28
CA ALA A 74 -3.22 16.47 -10.32
C ALA A 74 -2.97 17.01 -8.90
N PRO A 75 -2.22 18.11 -8.76
CA PRO A 75 -2.13 18.83 -7.50
C PRO A 75 -3.54 19.13 -6.96
N ASN A 76 -3.77 18.82 -5.68
CA ASN A 76 -5.06 19.03 -4.99
C ASN A 76 -6.26 18.18 -5.50
N ARG A 77 -6.06 17.18 -6.36
CA ARG A 77 -7.12 16.27 -6.80
C ARG A 77 -6.77 14.83 -6.48
N PHE A 78 -7.57 14.20 -5.62
CA PHE A 78 -7.59 12.75 -5.45
C PHE A 78 -8.72 12.13 -6.27
N GLU A 79 -8.45 10.99 -6.86
CA GLU A 79 -9.46 10.13 -7.49
C GLU A 79 -9.52 8.82 -6.73
N ILE A 80 -10.74 8.42 -6.38
CA ILE A 80 -11.01 7.19 -5.63
C ILE A 80 -11.52 6.16 -6.64
N SER A 81 -10.88 5.01 -6.73
CA SER A 81 -11.29 3.96 -7.65
C SER A 81 -12.65 3.37 -7.23
N GLU A 82 -13.55 3.21 -8.20
CA GLU A 82 -14.86 2.57 -7.99
C GLU A 82 -14.76 1.04 -8.00
N THR A 83 -13.71 0.50 -8.63
CA THR A 83 -13.59 -0.94 -8.93
C THR A 83 -12.34 -1.57 -8.33
N GLU A 84 -11.32 -0.79 -7.96
CA GLU A 84 -10.07 -1.32 -7.42
C GLU A 84 -9.96 -1.02 -5.93
N ARG A 85 -9.70 -2.07 -5.14
CA ARG A 85 -9.64 -1.99 -3.68
C ARG A 85 -8.38 -2.67 -3.17
N TRP A 86 -7.87 -2.23 -2.03
CA TRP A 86 -6.85 -2.96 -1.29
C TRP A 86 -7.43 -4.22 -0.68
N ALA A 87 -6.65 -5.30 -0.66
CA ALA A 87 -7.04 -6.59 -0.07
C ALA A 87 -7.20 -6.53 1.47
N ALA A 88 -6.64 -5.50 2.11
CA ALA A 88 -6.77 -5.17 3.53
C ALA A 88 -6.51 -3.66 3.69
N PRO A 89 -6.74 -3.04 4.87
CA PRO A 89 -6.39 -1.64 5.10
C PRO A 89 -4.95 -1.34 4.69
N LEU A 90 -4.74 -0.26 3.92
CA LEU A 90 -3.44 0.03 3.30
C LEU A 90 -2.32 0.15 4.34
N ALA A 91 -2.59 0.80 5.48
CA ALA A 91 -1.62 0.91 6.57
C ALA A 91 -1.16 -0.47 7.07
N GLN A 92 -2.07 -1.44 7.17
CA GLN A 92 -1.76 -2.80 7.58
C GLN A 92 -0.94 -3.54 6.53
N LEU A 93 -1.31 -3.42 5.24
CA LEU A 93 -0.54 -3.99 4.13
C LEU A 93 0.88 -3.43 4.14
N MET A 94 1.05 -2.11 4.21
CA MET A 94 2.36 -1.47 4.22
C MET A 94 3.20 -1.89 5.43
N ARG A 95 2.60 -1.95 6.63
CA ARG A 95 3.32 -2.37 7.85
C ARG A 95 3.81 -3.81 7.73
N LEU A 96 2.96 -4.72 7.26
CA LEU A 96 3.31 -6.13 7.11
C LEU A 96 4.36 -6.33 6.02
N THR A 97 4.19 -5.69 4.86
CA THR A 97 5.17 -5.76 3.76
C THR A 97 6.51 -5.19 4.18
N LEU A 98 6.55 -4.04 4.87
CA LEU A 98 7.80 -3.46 5.37
C LEU A 98 8.48 -4.35 6.41
N ALA A 99 7.72 -4.96 7.33
CA ALA A 99 8.28 -5.93 8.27
C ALA A 99 8.91 -7.12 7.52
N ARG A 100 8.22 -7.68 6.53
CA ARG A 100 8.75 -8.79 5.72
C ARG A 100 9.98 -8.37 4.89
N ASP A 101 9.99 -7.16 4.34
CA ASP A 101 11.17 -6.63 3.66
C ASP A 101 12.37 -6.48 4.60
N LEU A 102 12.15 -6.01 5.83
CA LEU A 102 13.19 -5.92 6.86
C LEU A 102 13.68 -7.31 7.29
N GLU A 103 12.79 -8.30 7.39
CA GLU A 103 13.16 -9.68 7.71
C GLU A 103 14.18 -10.25 6.71
N THR A 104 14.08 -9.88 5.43
CA THR A 104 15.05 -10.32 4.40
C THR A 104 16.40 -9.60 4.48
N ARG A 105 16.46 -8.44 5.13
CA ARG A 105 17.64 -7.56 5.18
C ARG A 105 18.39 -7.64 6.51
N LEU A 106 17.69 -7.95 7.59
CA LEU A 106 18.25 -8.03 8.93
C LEU A 106 18.72 -9.44 9.28
N PRO A 107 19.70 -9.59 10.17
CA PRO A 107 20.08 -10.90 10.69
C PRO A 107 18.90 -11.62 11.35
N GLY A 108 18.89 -12.95 11.25
CA GLY A 108 17.81 -13.77 11.80
C GLY A 108 17.59 -13.49 13.30
N GLY A 109 16.32 -13.31 13.69
CA GLY A 109 15.92 -13.03 15.07
C GLY A 109 16.05 -11.57 15.52
N VAL A 110 16.58 -10.67 14.67
CA VAL A 110 16.65 -9.23 14.98
C VAL A 110 15.29 -8.55 14.83
N LEU A 111 14.55 -8.87 13.76
CA LEU A 111 13.23 -8.31 13.57
C LEU A 111 12.21 -9.04 14.45
N VAL A 112 11.51 -8.27 15.28
CA VAL A 112 10.34 -8.73 16.05
C VAL A 112 9.08 -8.30 15.31
N PHE A 113 8.24 -9.25 14.93
CA PHE A 113 6.98 -8.95 14.26
C PHE A 113 5.98 -8.25 15.20
N PRO A 114 5.03 -7.49 14.63
CA PRO A 114 3.85 -7.05 15.38
C PRO A 114 3.18 -8.25 16.05
N GLU A 115 2.65 -8.07 17.27
CA GLU A 115 2.00 -9.11 18.09
C GLU A 115 2.91 -10.23 18.65
N SER A 116 4.21 -10.23 18.36
CA SER A 116 5.15 -11.19 18.97
C SER A 116 5.56 -10.74 20.38
N PRO A 117 5.87 -11.67 21.30
CA PRO A 117 6.49 -11.32 22.59
C PRO A 117 7.75 -10.47 22.34
N VAL A 118 7.89 -9.38 23.10
CA VAL A 118 8.96 -8.39 22.90
C VAL A 118 10.11 -8.71 23.85
N PRO A 119 11.29 -9.14 23.36
CA PRO A 119 12.45 -9.38 24.20
C PRO A 119 12.94 -8.11 24.90
N ASP A 120 13.64 -8.29 26.01
CA ASP A 120 14.33 -7.18 26.69
C ASP A 120 15.34 -6.50 25.76
N GLY A 121 15.43 -5.17 25.86
CA GLY A 121 16.32 -4.38 25.00
C GLY A 121 15.83 -4.20 23.56
N THR A 122 14.61 -4.64 23.22
CA THR A 122 14.02 -4.40 21.90
C THR A 122 13.78 -2.90 21.68
N ARG A 123 14.32 -2.38 20.59
CA ARG A 123 14.11 -1.00 20.13
C ARG A 123 12.80 -0.90 19.34
N VAL A 124 12.16 0.26 19.44
CA VAL A 124 10.91 0.58 18.76
C VAL A 124 11.22 1.30 17.46
N LEU A 125 10.76 0.74 16.35
CA LEU A 125 10.74 1.41 15.06
C LEU A 125 9.34 1.96 14.80
N VAL A 126 9.25 3.27 14.60
CA VAL A 126 8.03 3.97 14.17
C VAL A 126 8.30 4.55 12.79
N VAL A 127 7.38 4.31 11.86
CA VAL A 127 7.45 4.84 10.49
C VAL A 127 6.23 5.73 10.25
N THR A 128 6.44 6.90 9.66
CA THR A 128 5.37 7.80 9.22
C THR A 128 5.55 8.07 7.74
N VAL A 129 4.56 7.68 6.95
CA VAL A 129 4.46 8.06 5.53
C VAL A 129 3.87 9.46 5.47
N ILE A 130 4.62 10.37 4.85
CA ILE A 130 4.28 11.78 4.72
C ILE A 130 3.44 11.96 3.46
N ASP A 131 3.84 11.33 2.36
CA ASP A 131 3.17 11.45 1.07
C ASP A 131 3.42 10.24 0.16
N ILE A 132 2.43 9.93 -0.67
CA ILE A 132 2.52 8.95 -1.76
C ILE A 132 1.91 9.57 -3.02
N GLY A 133 2.77 10.00 -3.93
CA GLY A 133 2.37 10.67 -5.17
C GLY A 133 2.95 10.01 -6.41
N VAL A 134 2.42 10.36 -7.57
CA VAL A 134 3.06 10.12 -8.87
C VAL A 134 3.23 11.49 -9.51
N PRO A 135 4.42 12.11 -9.45
CA PRO A 135 4.66 13.38 -10.10
C PRO A 135 4.55 13.22 -11.62
N ALA A 136 4.55 14.35 -12.33
CA ALA A 136 4.45 14.35 -13.80
C ALA A 136 5.60 13.61 -14.52
N ASP A 137 6.68 13.25 -13.80
CA ASP A 137 7.80 12.44 -14.28
C ASP A 137 7.47 10.94 -14.37
N GLY A 138 6.28 10.51 -13.91
CA GLY A 138 5.76 9.15 -14.07
C GLY A 138 6.28 8.13 -13.07
N GLU A 139 7.05 8.54 -12.06
CA GLU A 139 7.57 7.66 -11.02
C GLU A 139 6.71 7.73 -9.75
N LEU A 140 6.41 6.59 -9.11
CA LEU A 140 5.81 6.65 -7.78
C LEU A 140 6.84 7.19 -6.79
N THR A 141 6.47 8.21 -6.05
CA THR A 141 7.27 8.83 -4.98
C THR A 141 6.64 8.51 -3.64
N LEU A 142 7.44 7.95 -2.73
CA LEU A 142 7.12 7.70 -1.33
C LEU A 142 7.99 8.59 -0.46
N GLN A 143 7.38 9.51 0.28
CA GLN A 143 8.06 10.29 1.31
C GLN A 143 7.75 9.69 2.67
N ALA A 144 8.79 9.33 3.42
CA ALA A 144 8.64 8.73 4.74
C ALA A 144 9.71 9.21 5.70
N GLU A 145 9.35 9.24 6.97
CA GLU A 145 10.27 9.39 8.09
C GLU A 145 10.17 8.18 9.00
N TRP A 146 11.28 7.87 9.67
CA TRP A 146 11.31 6.82 10.68
C TRP A 146 12.16 7.24 11.87
N ALA A 147 11.77 6.74 13.02
CA ALA A 147 12.50 6.93 14.26
C ALA A 147 12.77 5.58 14.93
N LEU A 148 13.95 5.47 15.52
CA LEU A 148 14.35 4.36 16.38
C LEU A 148 14.40 4.85 17.81
N VAL A 149 13.68 4.17 18.71
CA VAL A 149 13.50 4.59 20.10
C VAL A 149 13.87 3.44 21.04
N SER A 150 14.77 3.68 21.98
CA SER A 150 15.03 2.75 23.09
C SER A 150 13.83 2.73 24.05
N ARG A 151 13.48 1.58 24.64
CA ARG A 151 12.39 1.50 25.63
C ARG A 151 12.81 1.85 27.05
N SER A 152 14.08 1.65 27.41
CA SER A 152 14.58 1.88 28.78
C SER A 152 16.06 2.32 28.77
N PRO A 153 16.37 3.59 29.10
CA PRO A 153 15.41 4.71 29.23
C PRO A 153 14.74 5.01 27.87
N VAL A 154 13.54 5.61 27.90
CA VAL A 154 12.89 6.05 26.65
C VAL A 154 13.73 7.18 26.03
N ARG A 155 14.29 6.92 24.85
CA ARG A 155 15.14 7.87 24.13
C ARG A 155 15.09 7.62 22.63
N THR A 156 14.92 8.68 21.85
CA THR A 156 15.13 8.62 20.40
C THR A 156 16.61 8.43 20.12
N GLU A 157 16.98 7.27 19.57
CA GLU A 157 18.34 6.96 19.14
C GLU A 157 18.66 7.62 17.80
N LEU A 158 17.67 7.61 16.90
CA LEU A 158 17.79 8.08 15.53
C LEU A 158 16.43 8.57 15.02
N ALA A 159 16.45 9.61 14.18
CA ALA A 159 15.34 9.98 13.32
C ALA A 159 15.88 10.34 11.93
N GLN A 160 15.27 9.78 10.88
CA GLN A 160 15.66 10.01 9.50
C GLN A 160 14.42 10.18 8.60
N ARG A 161 14.66 10.76 7.43
CA ARG A 161 13.65 10.96 6.39
C ARG A 161 14.24 10.62 5.03
N ALA A 162 13.43 10.04 4.16
CA ALA A 162 13.80 9.76 2.78
C ALA A 162 12.66 10.05 1.81
N THR A 163 13.02 10.39 0.57
CA THR A 163 12.13 10.40 -0.58
C THR A 163 12.59 9.29 -1.52
N LEU A 164 11.72 8.30 -1.71
CA LEU A 164 12.02 7.09 -2.46
C LEU A 164 11.21 7.09 -3.74
N ARG A 165 11.86 6.81 -4.86
CA ARG A 165 11.22 6.75 -6.17
C ARG A 165 11.19 5.32 -6.68
N SER A 166 10.14 4.93 -7.36
CA SER A 166 10.01 3.62 -7.99
C SER A 166 9.27 3.71 -9.31
N PRO A 167 9.72 2.98 -10.35
CA PRO A 167 9.08 3.06 -11.66
C PRO A 167 7.62 2.65 -11.61
N LEU A 168 6.75 3.41 -12.25
CA LEU A 168 5.36 3.04 -12.46
C LEU A 168 5.23 2.41 -13.86
N THR A 169 5.31 1.09 -13.91
CA THR A 169 5.21 0.33 -15.16
C THR A 169 3.77 -0.13 -15.38
N GLY A 170 3.06 0.52 -16.30
CA GLY A 170 1.65 0.25 -16.58
C GLY A 170 0.71 1.28 -15.94
N ALA A 171 -0.58 0.94 -15.85
CA ALA A 171 -1.62 1.80 -15.32
C ALA A 171 -2.49 1.04 -14.30
N GLY A 172 -3.28 1.78 -13.53
CA GLY A 172 -4.22 1.22 -12.55
C GLY A 172 -3.58 0.79 -11.23
N ALA A 173 -4.38 0.14 -10.41
CA ALA A 173 -4.03 -0.24 -9.05
C ALA A 173 -2.90 -1.26 -8.97
N GLU A 174 -2.82 -2.21 -9.88
CA GLU A 174 -1.75 -3.22 -9.89
C GLU A 174 -0.36 -2.59 -10.12
N ALA A 175 -0.27 -1.67 -11.10
CA ALA A 175 0.96 -0.94 -11.37
C ALA A 175 1.37 -0.10 -10.15
N LYS A 176 0.40 0.58 -9.51
CA LYS A 176 0.62 1.36 -8.28
C LYS A 176 1.09 0.47 -7.14
N ALA A 177 0.45 -0.68 -6.92
CA ALA A 177 0.81 -1.62 -5.86
C ALA A 177 2.22 -2.18 -6.06
N ALA A 178 2.59 -2.52 -7.30
CA ALA A 178 3.92 -2.99 -7.63
C ALA A 178 4.99 -1.91 -7.42
N ALA A 179 4.71 -0.67 -7.79
CA ALA A 179 5.62 0.46 -7.55
C ALA A 179 5.77 0.74 -6.04
N LEU A 180 4.66 0.80 -5.29
CA LEU A 180 4.68 1.00 -3.84
C LEU A 180 5.43 -0.13 -3.11
N SER A 181 5.28 -1.38 -3.55
CA SER A 181 6.04 -2.53 -3.04
C SER A 181 7.56 -2.32 -3.21
N ARG A 182 8.01 -1.85 -4.38
CA ARG A 182 9.42 -1.51 -4.61
C ARG A 182 9.88 -0.33 -3.75
N ALA A 183 9.05 0.69 -3.57
CA ALA A 183 9.38 1.83 -2.73
C ALA A 183 9.52 1.42 -1.25
N LEU A 184 8.68 0.52 -0.75
CA LEU A 184 8.80 -0.07 0.59
C LEU A 184 10.08 -0.91 0.73
N GLY A 185 10.45 -1.69 -0.29
CA GLY A 185 11.74 -2.39 -0.30
C GLY A 185 12.93 -1.44 -0.17
N LYS A 186 12.91 -0.32 -0.90
CA LYS A 186 13.93 0.73 -0.78
C LYS A 186 13.92 1.41 0.59
N LEU A 187 12.75 1.56 1.21
CA LEU A 187 12.64 2.08 2.58
C LEU A 187 13.26 1.09 3.57
N ALA A 188 13.03 -0.20 3.38
CA ALA A 188 13.64 -1.24 4.19
C ALA A 188 15.18 -1.23 4.06
N ASP A 189 15.73 -0.96 2.86
CA ASP A 189 17.18 -0.79 2.68
C ASP A 189 17.72 0.39 3.51
N GLN A 190 17.04 1.54 3.49
CA GLN A 190 17.44 2.72 4.27
C GLN A 190 17.35 2.47 5.78
N ILE A 191 16.25 1.87 6.24
CA ILE A 191 16.06 1.54 7.66
C ILE A 191 17.13 0.54 8.09
N ALA A 192 17.34 -0.55 7.36
CA ALA A 192 18.34 -1.55 7.70
C ALA A 192 19.75 -0.94 7.79
N SER A 193 20.12 -0.08 6.83
CA SER A 193 21.41 0.62 6.85
C SER A 193 21.56 1.51 8.09
N SER A 194 20.49 2.20 8.50
CA SER A 194 20.47 3.05 9.68
C SER A 194 20.60 2.28 11.00
N LEU A 195 20.20 1.00 11.03
CA LEU A 195 20.33 0.12 12.20
C LEU A 195 21.75 -0.42 12.38
N ASP A 196 22.54 -0.49 11.30
CA ASP A 196 23.91 -0.98 11.27
C ASP A 196 24.94 0.09 11.73
N GLY A 197 24.50 1.32 12.00
CA GLY A 197 25.34 2.41 12.50
C GLY A 197 26.30 3.02 11.47
N ARG A 198 26.00 2.88 10.17
CA ARG A 198 26.72 3.53 9.06
C ARG A 198 26.07 4.81 8.60
#